data_AF-A0A2M7RU52-F1
#
_entry.id   AF-A0A2M7RU52-F1
#
_cell.length_a   1.000
_cell.length_b   1.000
_cell.length_c   1.000
_cell.angle_alpha   90.00
_cell.angle_beta   90.00
_cell.angle_gamma   90.00
#
_symmetry.space_group_name_H-M   'P 1'
#
loop_
_entity.id
_entity.type
_entity.pdbx_description
1 polymer ?
#
loop_
_entity_poly.entity_id
_entity_poly.type
_entity_poly.pdbx_seq_one_letter_code
_entity_poly.pdbx_strand_id
1 'polypeptide(L)' 'MRIERTNNEILIRLSAQTNLVGLQRIIDYIKFIEIASKSNATENQINELATDSKSTWWDKNKSKFIK' A
#
# COMPACT_ATOMS: atom_id res chain seq x y z
N MET A 1 6.00 5.36 21.79
CA MET A 1 5.50 4.42 20.76
C MET A 1 5.55 3.02 21.35
N ARG A 2 4.43 2.30 21.38
CA ARG A 2 4.36 0.95 21.96
C ARG A 2 3.57 0.07 21.01
N ILE A 3 4.10 -1.11 20.69
CA ILE A 3 3.45 -2.11 19.84
C ILE A 3 3.20 -3.33 20.71
N GLU A 4 1.96 -3.82 20.69
CA GLU A 4 1.53 -5.01 21.41
C GLU A 4 0.79 -5.94 20.45
N ARG A 5 0.98 -7.24 20.61
CA ARG A 5 0.17 -8.26 19.94
C ARG A 5 -0.69 -8.95 21.00
N THR A 6 -2.00 -8.95 20.78
CA THR A 6 -2.97 -9.72 21.57
C THR A 6 -3.37 -10.98 20.80
N ASN A 7 -4.32 -11.75 21.33
CA ASN A 7 -4.78 -12.99 20.69
C ASN A 7 -5.43 -12.76 19.30
N ASN A 8 -5.97 -11.56 19.05
CA ASN A 8 -6.78 -11.29 17.86
C ASN A 8 -6.32 -10.06 17.07
N GLU A 9 -5.45 -9.21 17.62
CA GLU A 9 -5.08 -7.94 16.99
C GLU A 9 -3.68 -7.46 17.37
N ILE A 10 -3.20 -6.44 16.65
CA ILE A 10 -1.98 -5.71 16.96
C ILE A 10 -2.35 -4.29 17.35
N LEU A 11 -2.04 -3.89 18.58
CA LEU A 11 -2.31 -2.55 19.10
C LEU A 11 -1.04 -1.69 18.97
N ILE A 12 -1.15 -0.59 18.21
CA ILE A 12 -0.07 0.38 18.01
C ILE A 12 -0.46 1.68 18.71
N ARG A 13 0.26 2.03 19.78
CA ARG A 13 0.09 3.29 20.51
C ARG A 13 1.13 4.32 20.03
N LEU A 14 0.64 5.42 19.49
CA LEU A 14 1.41 6.55 18.96
C LEU A 14 1.14 7.81 19.79
N SER A 15 2.03 8.80 19.72
CA SER A 15 1.78 10.09 20.36
C SER A 15 0.73 10.86 19.57
N ALA A 16 -0.10 11.65 20.25
CA ALA A 16 -1.14 12.47 19.64
C ALA A 16 -0.58 13.54 18.67
N GLN A 17 0.72 13.82 18.74
CA GLN A 17 1.42 14.77 17.87
C GLN A 17 1.89 14.15 16.54
N THR A 18 1.62 12.85 16.31
CA THR A 18 2.02 12.16 15.09
C THR A 18 1.25 12.69 13.88
N ASN A 19 1.95 12.94 12.76
CA ASN A 19 1.31 13.39 11.53
C ASN A 19 0.32 12.35 10.98
N LEU A 20 -0.96 12.72 10.95
CA LEU A 20 -2.06 11.87 10.48
C LEU A 20 -1.93 11.46 9.01
N VAL A 21 -1.38 12.31 8.14
CA VAL A 21 -1.24 12.01 6.71
C VAL A 21 -0.22 10.90 6.48
N GLY A 22 0.91 10.96 7.19
CA GLY A 22 1.92 9.90 7.14
C GLY A 22 1.40 8.60 7.74
N LEU A 23 0.67 8.70 8.85
CA LEU A 23 0.06 7.55 9.51
C LEU A 23 -0.96 6.83 8.63
N GLN A 24 -1.82 7.58 7.93
CA GLN A 24 -2.80 7.01 7.01
C GLN A 24 -2.13 6.18 5.92
N ARG A 25 -1.04 6.66 5.33
CA ARG A 25 -0.29 5.92 4.30
C ARG A 25 0.26 4.58 4.81
N ILE A 26 0.73 4.55 6.06
CA ILE A 26 1.23 3.32 6.69
C ILE A 26 0.07 2.35 6.93
N ILE A 27 -1.06 2.84 7.42
CA ILE A 27 -2.27 2.02 7.63
C ILE A 27 -2.76 1.44 6.30
N ASP A 28 -2.81 2.24 5.23
CA ASP A 28 -3.22 1.79 3.91
C ASP A 28 -2.28 0.70 3.37
N TYR A 29 -0.98 0.82 3.60
CA TYR A 29 0.00 -0.20 3.23
C TYR A 29 -0.16 -1.50 4.03
N ILE A 30 -0.37 -1.42 5.35
CA ILE A 30 -0.64 -2.60 6.18
C ILE A 30 -1.90 -3.31 5.68
N LYS A 31 -2.96 -2.56 5.39
CA LYS A 31 -4.22 -3.10 4.85
C LYS A 31 -4.00 -3.77 3.49
N PHE A 32 -3.17 -3.18 2.63
CA PHE A 32 -2.77 -3.81 1.37
C PHE A 32 -2.08 -5.15 1.60
N ILE A 33 -1.10 -5.24 2.52
CA ILE A 33 -0.42 -6.49 2.86
C ILE A 33 -1.41 -7.52 3.41
N GLU A 34 -2.32 -7.14 4.31
CA GLU A 34 -3.31 -8.06 4.86
C GLU A 34 -4.23 -8.65 3.79
N ILE A 35 -4.71 -7.82 2.86
CA ILE A 35 -5.50 -8.29 1.72
C ILE A 35 -4.65 -9.18 0.81
N ALA A 36 -3.44 -8.74 0.48
CA ALA A 36 -2.53 -9.47 -0.41
C ALA A 36 -2.06 -10.80 0.19
N SER A 37 -1.96 -10.93 1.51
CA SER A 37 -1.59 -12.18 2.19
C SER A 37 -2.61 -13.31 1.99
N LYS A 38 -3.86 -12.97 1.63
CA LYS A 38 -4.89 -13.94 1.23
C LYS A 38 -4.78 -14.34 -0.24
N SER A 39 -3.95 -13.64 -1.01
CA SER A 39 -3.74 -13.92 -2.42
C SER A 39 -2.73 -15.04 -2.59
N ASN A 40 -3.07 -16.01 -3.44
CA ASN A 40 -2.11 -17.02 -3.92
C ASN A 40 -1.31 -16.52 -5.13
N ALA A 41 -1.50 -15.26 -5.55
CA ALA A 41 -0.76 -14.69 -6.67
C ALA A 41 0.72 -14.55 -6.31
N THR A 42 1.57 -15.02 -7.20
CA THR A 42 3.02 -14.86 -7.09
C THR A 42 3.42 -13.41 -7.34
N GLU A 43 4.56 -12.99 -6.80
CA GLU A 43 5.13 -11.66 -7.05
C GLU A 43 5.27 -11.36 -8.56
N ASN A 44 5.63 -12.38 -9.36
CA ASN A 44 5.72 -12.27 -10.81
C ASN A 44 4.37 -11.91 -11.46
N GLN A 45 3.27 -12.55 -11.05
CA GLN A 45 1.93 -12.25 -11.58
C GLN A 45 1.46 -10.84 -11.20
N ILE A 46 1.82 -10.37 -10.00
CA ILE A 46 1.51 -9.01 -9.55
C ILE A 46 2.31 -7.99 -10.37
N ASN A 47 3.60 -8.26 -10.60
CA ASN A 47 4.48 -7.39 -11.38
C ASN A 47 4.06 -7.34 -12.86
N GLU A 48 3.66 -8.47 -13.44
CA GLU A 48 3.12 -8.54 -14.80
C GLU A 48 1.83 -7.72 -14.92
N LEU A 49 0.86 -7.92 -14.01
CA LEU A 49 -0.37 -7.14 -13.97
C LEU A 49 -0.11 -5.63 -13.80
N ALA A 50 0.82 -5.26 -12.92
CA ALA A 50 1.19 -3.86 -12.69
C ALA A 50 1.84 -3.24 -13.93
N THR A 51 2.69 -4.00 -14.62
CA THR A 51 3.35 -3.60 -15.86
C THR A 51 2.32 -3.42 -16.96
N ASP A 52 1.42 -4.39 -17.16
CA ASP A 52 0.37 -4.34 -18.17
C ASP A 52 -0.58 -3.17 -17.95
N SER A 53 -1.03 -2.96 -16.71
CA SER A 53 -1.91 -1.83 -16.36
C SER A 53 -1.25 -0.47 -16.63
N LYS A 54 0.06 -0.35 -16.37
CA LYS A 54 0.82 0.89 -16.55
C LYS A 54 1.35 1.09 -17.98
N SER A 55 1.53 0.02 -18.74
CA SER A 55 2.15 0.02 -20.06
C SER A 55 1.49 1.02 -21.00
N THR A 56 0.15 1.04 -21.03
CA THR A 56 -0.61 1.97 -21.88
C THR A 56 -0.97 3.27 -21.19
N TRP A 57 -0.85 3.36 -19.87
CA TRP A 57 -1.27 4.54 -19.11
C TRP A 57 -0.37 5.73 -19.38
N TRP A 58 0.95 5.51 -19.42
CA TRP A 58 1.90 6.59 -19.68
C TRP A 58 1.72 7.18 -21.07
N ASP A 59 1.66 6.35 -22.11
CA ASP A 59 1.47 6.83 -23.49
C ASP A 59 0.17 7.62 -23.66
N LYS A 60 -0.91 7.19 -22.99
CA LYS A 60 -2.21 7.88 -23.03
C LYS A 60 -2.24 9.20 -22.25
N ASN A 61 -1.35 9.40 -21.27
CA ASN A 61 -1.41 10.56 -20.37
C ASN A 61 -0.17 11.45 -20.40
N LYS A 62 0.90 11.07 -21.11
CA LYS A 62 2.16 11.80 -21.22
C LYS A 62 1.97 13.27 -21.64
N SER A 63 1.02 13.53 -22.54
CA SER A 63 0.67 14.89 -23.00
C SER A 63 0.16 15.82 -21.90
N LYS A 64 -0.32 15.27 -20.77
CA LYS A 64 -0.76 16.07 -19.60
C LYS A 64 0.41 16.50 -18.71
N PHE A 65 1.58 15.88 -18.85
CA PHE A 65 2.71 16.05 -17.93
C PHE A 65 3.94 16.68 -18.58
N ILE A 66 4.09 16.59 -19.91
CA ILE A 66 5.20 17.22 -20.64
C ILE A 66 4.63 18.45 -21.36
N LYS A 67 5.09 19.64 -20.95
CA LYS A 67 4.83 20.93 -21.58
C LYS A 67 5.90 21.24 -22.61
#